data_AF-A0A960LB38-F1
#
_entry.id   AF-A0A960LB38-F1
#
_cell.length_a   1.000
_cell.length_b   1.000
_cell.length_c   1.000
_cell.angle_alpha   90.00
_cell.angle_beta   90.00
_cell.angle_gamma   90.00
#
_symmetry.space_group_name_H-M   'P 1'
#
loop_
_entity.id
_entity.type
_entity.pdbx_description
1 polymer ?
#
loop_
_entity_poly.entity_id
_entity_poly.type
_entity_poly.pdbx_seq_one_letter_code
_entity_poly.pdbx_strand_id
1 'polypeptide(L)'
;MFSAADREAIRRAATEAETRTSGEIVPFVVNRCDGYEEASWKLAALAAMAAAAVAGAIHVEGGFWGGLGVLWMTLPVVAAGVLGYLAALFWPALRRRLVPPEVLEQRVHQRAMQAFLEEEVFATRDRTGVLLFLSLFEHRVVVLGDAGINAQVEPGDWAGITARLAVGIRRGRAAAALVEAIAEVGALLEEKQVEIRPDDIDELSDELRIRNE
;
A
#
# COMPACT_ATOMS: atom_id res chain seq x y z
N MET A 1 -0.23 0.02 15.03
CA MET A 1 -1.25 -0.86 14.44
C MET A 1 -2.58 -0.55 15.13
N PHE A 2 -3.70 -0.60 14.41
CA PHE A 2 -5.02 -0.12 14.86
C PHE A 2 -5.42 -0.70 16.23
N SER A 3 -5.74 0.19 17.17
CA SER A 3 -6.25 -0.15 18.49
C SER A 3 -7.67 -0.71 18.43
N ALA A 4 -8.17 -1.29 19.53
CA ALA A 4 -9.56 -1.74 19.61
C ALA A 4 -10.55 -0.56 19.39
N ALA A 5 -10.22 0.63 19.91
CA ALA A 5 -11.01 1.83 19.69
C ALA A 5 -11.02 2.27 18.22
N ASP A 6 -9.88 2.15 17.53
CA ASP A 6 -9.79 2.46 16.10
C ASP A 6 -10.66 1.51 15.27
N ARG A 7 -10.61 0.21 15.57
CA ARG A 7 -11.41 -0.81 14.86
C ARG A 7 -12.90 -0.56 15.03
N GLU A 8 -13.33 -0.28 16.26
CA GLU A 8 -14.73 0.03 16.55
C GLU A 8 -15.19 1.33 15.88
N ALA A 9 -14.34 2.35 15.82
CA ALA A 9 -14.66 3.58 15.11
C ALA A 9 -14.81 3.36 13.59
N ILE A 10 -13.95 2.51 13.01
CA ILE A 10 -14.01 2.14 11.59
C ILE A 10 -15.27 1.33 11.29
N ARG A 11 -15.55 0.30 12.09
CA ARG A 11 -16.75 -0.53 11.98
C ARG A 11 -18.03 0.33 12.04
N ARG A 12 -18.12 1.21 13.04
CA ARG A 12 -19.25 2.14 13.17
C ARG A 12 -19.41 3.06 11.96
N ALA A 13 -18.31 3.52 11.37
CA ALA A 13 -18.37 4.39 10.20
C ALA A 13 -18.90 3.64 8.97
N ALA A 14 -18.55 2.36 8.81
CA ALA A 14 -19.06 1.51 7.74
C ALA A 14 -20.58 1.27 7.92
N THR A 15 -20.99 0.82 9.11
CA THR A 15 -22.41 0.64 9.44
C THR A 15 -23.22 1.92 9.20
N GLU A 16 -22.71 3.09 9.61
CA GLU A 16 -23.40 4.38 9.42
C GLU A 16 -23.50 4.79 7.95
N ALA A 17 -22.46 4.49 7.14
CA ALA A 17 -22.49 4.72 5.71
C ALA A 17 -23.54 3.83 5.01
N GLU A 18 -23.57 2.54 5.33
CA GLU A 18 -24.49 1.55 4.75
C GLU A 18 -25.96 1.83 5.09
N THR A 19 -26.27 2.52 6.19
CA THR A 19 -27.66 2.93 6.46
C THR A 19 -28.26 3.90 5.44
N ARG A 20 -27.45 4.47 4.53
CA ARG A 20 -27.86 5.49 3.55
C ARG A 20 -27.75 5.03 2.09
N THR A 21 -27.15 3.89 1.84
CA THR A 21 -26.89 3.35 0.49
C THR A 21 -26.94 1.82 0.52
N SER A 22 -27.35 1.16 -0.56
CA SER A 22 -27.28 -0.32 -0.65
C SER A 22 -25.85 -0.84 -0.90
N GLY A 23 -24.85 -0.03 -0.58
CA GLY A 23 -23.46 -0.25 -0.96
C GLY A 23 -22.67 -0.73 0.25
N GLU A 24 -22.17 -1.96 0.17
CA GLU A 24 -21.47 -2.64 1.26
C GLU A 24 -19.98 -2.27 1.25
N ILE A 25 -19.49 -1.60 2.29
CA ILE A 25 -18.13 -1.04 2.33
C ILE A 25 -17.23 -1.97 3.15
N VAL A 26 -16.25 -2.57 2.47
CA VAL A 26 -15.27 -3.47 3.07
C VAL A 26 -13.93 -2.75 3.29
N PRO A 27 -13.63 -2.28 4.52
CA PRO A 27 -12.32 -1.73 4.84
C PRO A 27 -11.28 -2.84 4.99
N PHE A 28 -10.20 -2.76 4.21
CA PHE A 28 -9.14 -3.76 4.18
C PHE A 28 -7.75 -3.13 4.29
N VAL A 29 -6.94 -3.61 5.23
CA VAL A 29 -5.61 -3.08 5.52
C VAL A 29 -4.55 -4.17 5.44
N VAL A 30 -3.46 -3.86 4.73
CA VAL A 30 -2.22 -4.65 4.74
C VAL A 30 -1.04 -3.81 5.20
N ASN A 31 -0.05 -4.45 5.82
CA ASN A 31 1.20 -3.78 6.14
C ASN A 31 2.03 -3.47 4.90
N ARG A 32 2.05 -4.39 3.93
CA ARG A 32 2.79 -4.31 2.66
C ARG A 32 2.13 -5.24 1.63
N CYS A 33 2.29 -4.96 0.35
CA CYS A 33 1.78 -5.80 -0.74
C CYS A 33 2.83 -6.71 -1.36
N ASP A 34 4.12 -6.41 -1.18
CA ASP A 34 5.21 -7.21 -1.75
C ASP A 34 6.48 -7.15 -0.88
N GLY A 35 7.33 -8.14 -1.09
CA GLY A 35 8.64 -8.31 -0.50
C GLY A 35 9.72 -7.45 -1.13
N TYR A 36 9.51 -6.73 -2.24
CA TYR A 36 10.45 -5.77 -2.89
C TYR A 36 11.93 -6.13 -2.84
N GLU A 37 12.29 -7.40 -3.02
CA GLU A 37 13.68 -7.89 -2.91
C GLU A 37 14.61 -7.23 -3.93
N GLU A 38 14.05 -6.87 -5.08
CA GLU A 38 14.73 -6.12 -6.14
C GLU A 38 15.35 -4.81 -5.62
N ALA A 39 14.70 -4.12 -4.69
CA ALA A 39 15.25 -2.90 -4.10
C ALA A 39 16.50 -3.17 -3.25
N SER A 40 16.54 -4.31 -2.56
CA SER A 40 17.70 -4.73 -1.76
C SER A 40 18.90 -5.04 -2.66
N TRP A 41 18.67 -5.74 -3.78
CA TRP A 41 19.72 -6.03 -4.76
C TRP A 41 20.19 -4.78 -5.51
N LYS A 42 19.29 -3.84 -5.82
CA LYS A 42 19.65 -2.53 -6.40
C LYS A 42 20.58 -1.76 -5.46
N LEU A 43 20.27 -1.69 -4.17
CA LEU A 43 21.12 -0.97 -3.21
C LEU A 43 22.48 -1.65 -3.03
N ALA A 44 22.51 -2.99 -2.98
CA ALA A 44 23.75 -3.75 -2.94
C ALA A 44 24.64 -3.46 -4.17
N ALA A 45 24.06 -3.49 -5.38
CA ALA A 45 24.79 -3.21 -6.61
C ALA A 45 25.33 -1.77 -6.64
N LEU A 46 24.51 -0.77 -6.29
CA LEU A 46 24.92 0.63 -6.26
C LEU A 46 26.04 0.88 -5.24
N ALA A 47 25.96 0.28 -4.05
CA ALA A 47 26.98 0.40 -3.02
C ALA A 47 28.31 -0.24 -3.46
N ALA A 48 28.25 -1.44 -4.07
CA ALA A 48 29.41 -2.11 -4.62
C ALA A 48 30.07 -1.30 -5.76
N MET A 49 29.27 -0.76 -6.69
CA MET A 49 29.75 0.09 -7.79
C MET A 49 30.41 1.38 -7.27
N ALA A 50 29.81 2.03 -6.28
CA ALA A 50 30.39 3.23 -5.67
C ALA A 50 31.74 2.92 -5.00
N ALA A 51 31.83 1.84 -4.23
CA ALA A 51 33.09 1.40 -3.62
C ALA A 51 34.15 1.06 -4.68
N ALA A 52 33.76 0.44 -5.80
CA ALA A 52 34.67 0.12 -6.89
C ALA A 52 35.21 1.38 -7.57
N ALA A 53 34.34 2.37 -7.83
CA ALA A 53 34.74 3.65 -8.39
C ALA A 53 35.73 4.40 -7.48
N VAL A 54 35.47 4.41 -6.16
CA VAL A 54 36.38 5.02 -5.17
C VAL A 54 37.73 4.29 -5.12
N ALA A 55 37.73 2.95 -5.07
CA ALA A 55 38.97 2.18 -5.09
C ALA A 55 39.77 2.42 -6.39
N GLY A 56 39.09 2.46 -7.54
CA GLY A 56 39.69 2.79 -8.83
C GLY A 56 40.32 4.19 -8.84
N ALA A 57 39.63 5.21 -8.31
CA ALA A 57 40.16 6.56 -8.22
C ALA A 57 41.43 6.64 -7.34
N ILE A 58 41.40 6.01 -6.16
CA ILE A 58 42.58 5.93 -5.26
C ILE A 58 43.76 5.25 -5.96
N HIS A 59 43.49 4.20 -6.74
CA HIS A 59 44.54 3.49 -7.47
C HIS A 59 45.18 4.35 -8.54
N VAL A 60 44.35 5.00 -9.37
CA VAL A 60 44.79 5.82 -10.50
C VAL A 60 45.55 7.06 -10.03
N GLU A 61 45.06 7.73 -8.98
CA GLU A 61 45.67 8.97 -8.48
C GLU A 61 46.86 8.71 -7.54
N GLY A 62 46.76 7.68 -6.69
CA GLY A 62 47.74 7.41 -5.64
C GLY A 62 48.80 6.37 -6.01
N GLY A 63 48.66 5.68 -7.14
CA GLY A 63 49.51 4.52 -7.48
C GLY A 63 49.45 3.40 -6.43
N PHE A 64 48.42 3.42 -5.58
CA PHE A 64 48.32 2.58 -4.40
C PHE A 64 47.93 1.17 -4.81
N TRP A 65 48.80 0.20 -4.57
CA TRP A 65 48.54 -1.23 -4.78
C TRP A 65 48.19 -1.98 -3.50
N GLY A 66 48.18 -1.29 -2.34
CA GLY A 66 47.90 -1.85 -1.02
C GLY A 66 48.89 -2.94 -0.56
N GLY A 67 48.88 -3.23 0.74
CA GLY A 67 49.72 -4.31 1.32
C GLY A 67 49.21 -5.73 1.03
N LEU A 68 47.98 -5.88 0.54
CA LEU A 68 47.30 -7.16 0.30
C LEU A 68 47.10 -7.47 -1.19
N GLY A 69 47.77 -6.75 -2.10
CA GLY A 69 47.52 -6.85 -3.54
C GLY A 69 46.06 -6.57 -3.89
N VAL A 70 45.50 -7.20 -4.94
CA VAL A 70 44.14 -6.89 -5.45
C VAL A 70 43.01 -6.92 -4.40
N LEU A 71 43.21 -7.61 -3.27
CA LEU A 71 42.23 -7.69 -2.19
C LEU A 71 41.88 -6.34 -1.57
N TRP A 72 42.78 -5.35 -1.59
CA TRP A 72 42.45 -4.02 -1.08
C TRP A 72 41.34 -3.35 -1.89
N MET A 73 41.16 -3.72 -3.17
CA MET A 73 40.08 -3.22 -4.02
C MET A 73 38.81 -4.05 -3.87
N THR A 74 38.94 -5.39 -3.84
CA THR A 74 37.77 -6.28 -3.91
C THR A 74 37.03 -6.40 -2.57
N LEU A 75 37.74 -6.40 -1.44
CA LEU A 75 37.11 -6.53 -0.13
C LEU A 75 36.17 -5.36 0.20
N PRO A 76 36.54 -4.08 -0.03
CA PRO A 76 35.61 -2.98 0.16
C PRO A 76 34.39 -3.04 -0.74
N VAL A 77 34.52 -3.52 -1.98
CA VAL A 77 33.41 -3.66 -2.92
C VAL A 77 32.39 -4.69 -2.43
N VAL A 78 32.86 -5.87 -2.02
CA VAL A 78 32.00 -6.91 -1.44
C VAL A 78 31.37 -6.43 -0.13
N ALA A 79 32.16 -5.82 0.75
CA ALA A 79 31.66 -5.28 2.01
C ALA A 79 30.59 -4.20 1.78
N ALA A 80 30.81 -3.28 0.84
CA ALA A 80 29.83 -2.26 0.48
C ALA A 80 28.55 -2.87 -0.09
N GLY A 81 28.65 -3.90 -0.95
CA GLY A 81 27.48 -4.63 -1.44
C GLY A 81 26.66 -5.27 -0.32
N VAL A 82 27.32 -5.97 0.62
CA VAL A 82 26.67 -6.57 1.79
C VAL A 82 26.03 -5.49 2.67
N LEU A 83 26.75 -4.41 2.96
CA LEU A 83 26.22 -3.28 3.75
C LEU A 83 25.03 -2.61 3.06
N GLY A 84 25.08 -2.45 1.73
CA GLY A 84 23.96 -1.95 0.93
C GLY A 84 22.73 -2.85 1.02
N TYR A 85 22.92 -4.17 0.90
CA TYR A 85 21.83 -5.14 1.08
C TYR A 85 21.23 -5.06 2.49
N LEU A 86 22.06 -5.07 3.53
CA LEU A 86 21.62 -4.96 4.91
C LEU A 86 20.90 -3.64 5.19
N ALA A 87 21.38 -2.52 4.63
CA ALA A 87 20.73 -1.23 4.77
C ALA A 87 19.30 -1.23 4.22
N ALA A 88 19.04 -1.97 3.12
CA ALA A 88 17.69 -2.11 2.58
C ALA A 88 16.76 -2.93 3.51
N LEU A 89 17.30 -3.86 4.32
CA LEU A 89 16.53 -4.63 5.30
C LEU A 89 16.17 -3.81 6.54
N PHE A 90 17.11 -3.00 7.04
CA PHE A 90 16.91 -2.24 8.28
C PHE A 90 16.21 -0.89 8.09
N TRP A 91 16.21 -0.33 6.87
CA TRP A 91 15.54 0.96 6.58
C TRP A 91 14.44 0.83 5.51
N PRO A 92 13.19 0.51 5.94
CA PRO A 92 12.04 0.41 5.04
C PRO A 92 11.80 1.66 4.18
N ALA A 93 12.08 2.85 4.74
CA ALA A 93 11.94 4.12 4.01
C ALA A 93 12.95 4.25 2.84
N LEU A 94 14.17 3.74 3.01
CA LEU A 94 15.19 3.74 1.96
C LEU A 94 14.79 2.74 0.87
N ARG A 95 14.41 1.54 1.27
CA ARG A 95 13.92 0.49 0.37
C ARG A 95 12.76 0.97 -0.49
N ARG A 96 11.74 1.60 0.11
CA ARG A 96 10.60 2.15 -0.63
C ARG A 96 11.01 3.22 -1.65
N ARG A 97 11.98 4.08 -1.34
CA ARG A 97 12.47 5.12 -2.26
C ARG A 97 13.19 4.55 -3.48
N LEU A 98 13.72 3.33 -3.39
CA LEU A 98 14.41 2.66 -4.51
C LEU A 98 13.45 1.89 -5.43
N VAL A 99 12.19 1.74 -5.03
CA VAL A 99 11.15 1.13 -5.86
C VAL A 99 10.47 2.25 -6.67
N PRO A 100 10.36 2.10 -8.01
CA PRO A 100 9.59 3.05 -8.82
C PRO A 100 8.13 3.14 -8.37
N PRO A 101 7.51 4.33 -8.37
CA PRO A 101 6.13 4.49 -7.91
C PRO A 101 5.13 3.65 -8.73
N GLU A 102 5.40 3.43 -10.02
CA GLU A 102 4.55 2.62 -10.91
C GLU A 102 4.52 1.16 -10.47
N VAL A 103 5.66 0.63 -10.00
CA VAL A 103 5.75 -0.74 -9.47
C VAL A 103 4.96 -0.85 -8.17
N LEU A 104 5.06 0.14 -7.28
CA LEU A 104 4.26 0.17 -6.04
C LEU A 104 2.76 0.18 -6.35
N GLU A 105 2.34 1.01 -7.31
CA GLU A 105 0.93 1.10 -7.73
C GLU A 105 0.43 -0.21 -8.33
N GLN A 106 1.23 -0.83 -9.21
CA GLN A 106 0.90 -2.12 -9.79
C GLN A 106 0.75 -3.21 -8.73
N ARG A 107 1.70 -3.32 -7.78
CA ARG A 107 1.66 -4.32 -6.70
C ARG A 107 0.46 -4.13 -5.78
N VAL A 108 0.17 -2.89 -5.41
CA VAL A 108 -0.99 -2.56 -4.55
C VAL A 108 -2.29 -2.86 -5.27
N HIS A 109 -2.41 -2.50 -6.55
CA HIS A 109 -3.62 -2.79 -7.33
C HIS A 109 -3.84 -4.30 -7.49
N GLN A 110 -2.79 -5.07 -7.81
CA GLN A 110 -2.86 -6.53 -7.89
C GLN A 110 -3.30 -7.16 -6.56
N ARG A 111 -2.74 -6.71 -5.43
CA ARG A 111 -3.12 -7.21 -4.11
C ARG A 111 -4.55 -6.82 -3.72
N ALA A 112 -5.00 -5.63 -4.09
CA ALA A 112 -6.38 -5.19 -3.87
C ALA A 112 -7.37 -6.04 -4.67
N MET A 113 -7.08 -6.37 -5.93
CA MET A 113 -7.90 -7.28 -6.72
C MET A 113 -7.95 -8.69 -6.11
N GLN A 114 -6.83 -9.18 -5.57
CA GLN A 114 -6.80 -10.45 -4.84
C GLN A 114 -7.66 -10.38 -3.57
N ALA A 115 -7.54 -9.32 -2.77
CA ALA A 115 -8.35 -9.13 -1.56
C ALA A 115 -9.85 -9.08 -1.88
N PHE A 116 -10.22 -8.41 -2.98
CA PHE A 116 -11.61 -8.35 -3.43
C PHE A 116 -12.22 -9.74 -3.68
N LEU A 117 -11.41 -10.66 -4.23
CA LEU A 117 -11.82 -12.04 -4.46
C LEU A 117 -11.76 -12.89 -3.21
N GLU A 118 -10.69 -12.77 -2.42
CA GLU A 118 -10.47 -13.52 -1.17
C GLU A 118 -11.55 -13.27 -0.13
N GLU A 119 -12.02 -12.02 -0.05
CA GLU A 119 -13.04 -11.57 0.91
C GLU A 119 -14.44 -11.56 0.30
N GLU A 120 -14.59 -12.13 -0.91
CA GLU A 120 -15.86 -12.29 -1.63
C GLU A 120 -16.68 -11.00 -1.69
N VAL A 121 -16.04 -9.84 -1.90
CA VAL A 121 -16.72 -8.52 -1.90
C VAL A 121 -17.80 -8.43 -2.99
N PHE A 122 -17.70 -9.28 -4.01
CA PHE A 122 -18.71 -9.42 -5.06
C PHE A 122 -19.96 -10.22 -4.67
N ALA A 123 -19.98 -10.84 -3.48
CA ALA A 123 -21.06 -11.69 -3.01
C ALA A 123 -22.22 -10.87 -2.43
N THR A 124 -22.66 -9.88 -3.20
CA THR A 124 -23.84 -9.05 -2.94
C THR A 124 -24.86 -9.28 -4.04
N ARG A 125 -26.16 -9.24 -3.71
CA ARG A 125 -27.27 -9.50 -4.64
C ARG A 125 -27.20 -8.59 -5.87
N ASP A 126 -26.91 -7.32 -5.63
CA ASP A 126 -26.91 -6.28 -6.68
C ASP A 126 -25.50 -5.87 -7.12
N ARG A 127 -24.46 -6.61 -6.69
CA ARG A 127 -23.07 -6.32 -7.05
C ARG A 127 -22.68 -4.92 -6.60
N THR A 128 -23.02 -4.59 -5.35
CA THR A 128 -22.85 -3.28 -4.72
C THR A 128 -21.70 -3.22 -3.72
N GLY A 129 -20.88 -4.27 -3.64
CA GLY A 129 -19.71 -4.28 -2.75
C GLY A 129 -18.61 -3.30 -3.17
N VAL A 130 -18.01 -2.63 -2.20
CA VAL A 130 -16.89 -1.68 -2.35
C VAL A 130 -15.74 -2.07 -1.42
N LEU A 131 -14.61 -2.47 -2.00
CA LEU A 131 -13.38 -2.68 -1.24
C LEU A 131 -12.62 -1.36 -1.09
N LEU A 132 -12.45 -0.89 0.14
CA LEU A 132 -11.55 0.21 0.49
C LEU A 132 -10.21 -0.37 0.98
N PHE A 133 -9.28 -0.54 0.06
CA PHE A 133 -7.99 -1.18 0.30
C PHE A 133 -6.91 -0.16 0.66
N LEU A 134 -6.19 -0.44 1.75
CA LEU A 134 -5.14 0.41 2.30
C LEU A 134 -3.85 -0.39 2.50
N SER A 135 -2.77 0.01 1.80
CA SER A 135 -1.41 -0.47 2.10
C SER A 135 -0.56 0.56 2.86
N LEU A 136 -0.07 0.15 4.04
CA LEU A 136 0.68 1.02 4.94
C LEU A 136 2.12 1.26 4.49
N PHE A 137 2.85 0.26 4.00
CA PHE A 137 4.23 0.44 3.56
C PHE A 137 4.31 1.34 2.32
N GLU A 138 3.48 1.06 1.31
CA GLU A 138 3.44 1.76 0.03
C GLU A 138 2.83 3.16 0.14
N HIS A 139 2.11 3.46 1.23
CA HIS A 139 1.28 4.65 1.40
C HIS A 139 0.31 4.83 0.21
N ARG A 140 -0.37 3.74 -0.16
CA ARG A 140 -1.29 3.69 -1.30
C ARG A 140 -2.66 3.20 -0.86
N VAL A 141 -3.66 3.68 -1.58
CA VAL A 141 -5.07 3.39 -1.36
C VAL A 141 -5.65 2.98 -2.71
N VAL A 142 -6.46 1.95 -2.73
CA VAL A 142 -7.22 1.51 -3.90
C VAL A 142 -8.66 1.32 -3.48
N VAL A 143 -9.59 1.85 -4.27
CA VAL A 143 -11.02 1.58 -4.12
C VAL A 143 -11.45 0.73 -5.30
N LEU A 144 -12.11 -0.40 -5.03
CA LEU A 144 -12.68 -1.28 -6.06
C LEU A 144 -14.17 -1.45 -5.77
N GLY A 145 -15.02 -0.92 -6.63
CA GLY A 145 -16.45 -1.26 -6.65
C GLY A 145 -16.69 -2.49 -7.51
N ASP A 146 -17.73 -3.27 -7.19
CA ASP A 146 -18.26 -4.30 -8.09
C ASP A 146 -19.11 -3.66 -9.22
N ALA A 147 -19.63 -4.47 -10.13
CA ALA A 147 -20.30 -4.05 -11.36
C ALA A 147 -21.50 -3.10 -11.12
N GLY A 148 -22.28 -3.30 -10.05
CA GLY A 148 -23.41 -2.44 -9.70
C GLY A 148 -22.97 -1.05 -9.26
N ILE A 149 -21.86 -0.95 -8.53
CA ILE A 149 -21.24 0.33 -8.17
C ILE A 149 -20.63 1.00 -9.40
N ASN A 150 -19.86 0.26 -10.21
CA ASN A 150 -19.19 0.81 -11.39
C ASN A 150 -20.17 1.25 -12.49
N ALA A 151 -21.43 0.82 -12.42
CA ALA A 151 -22.49 1.31 -13.30
C ALA A 151 -22.92 2.75 -12.97
N GLN A 152 -22.66 3.23 -11.74
CA GLN A 152 -23.12 4.53 -11.23
C GLN A 152 -21.96 5.45 -10.86
N VAL A 153 -20.83 4.88 -10.43
CA VAL A 153 -19.65 5.60 -9.95
C VAL A 153 -18.50 5.44 -10.93
N GLU A 154 -17.93 6.55 -11.38
CA GLU A 154 -16.79 6.54 -12.28
C GLU A 154 -15.47 6.43 -11.50
N PRO A 155 -14.41 5.85 -12.10
CA PRO A 155 -13.11 5.77 -11.43
C PRO A 155 -12.55 7.11 -10.92
N GLY A 156 -12.89 8.22 -11.59
CA GLY A 156 -12.47 9.57 -11.22
C GLY A 156 -13.10 10.09 -9.93
N ASP A 157 -14.28 9.60 -9.56
CA ASP A 157 -15.01 10.03 -8.36
C ASP A 157 -14.23 9.65 -7.08
N TRP A 158 -13.48 8.54 -7.11
CA TRP A 158 -12.67 8.05 -5.99
C TRP A 158 -11.39 8.87 -5.75
N ALA A 159 -10.94 9.67 -6.72
CA ALA A 159 -9.61 10.28 -6.70
C ALA A 159 -9.43 11.24 -5.49
N GLY A 160 -10.48 12.00 -5.15
CA GLY A 160 -10.44 12.90 -4.00
C GLY A 160 -10.31 12.16 -2.66
N ILE A 161 -11.11 11.09 -2.50
CA ILE A 161 -11.16 10.27 -1.28
C ILE A 161 -9.82 9.56 -1.07
N THR A 162 -9.34 8.88 -2.10
CA THR A 162 -8.05 8.16 -2.08
C THR A 162 -6.88 9.11 -1.80
N ALA A 163 -6.87 10.32 -2.37
CA ALA A 163 -5.83 11.32 -2.12
C ALA A 163 -5.81 11.79 -0.66
N ARG A 164 -6.98 12.10 -0.06
CA ARG A 164 -7.09 12.51 1.34
C ARG A 164 -6.66 11.39 2.30
N LEU A 165 -7.12 10.16 2.05
CA LEU A 165 -6.72 9.00 2.83
C LEU A 165 -5.20 8.78 2.74
N ALA A 166 -4.61 8.84 1.53
CA ALA A 166 -3.17 8.76 1.31
C ALA A 166 -2.37 9.83 2.11
N VAL A 167 -2.89 11.06 2.23
CA VAL A 167 -2.29 12.11 3.07
C VAL A 167 -2.39 11.75 4.55
N GLY A 168 -3.52 11.23 5.01
CA GLY A 168 -3.72 10.77 6.38
C GLY A 168 -2.71 9.71 6.81
N ILE A 169 -2.49 8.71 5.96
CA ILE A 169 -1.53 7.62 6.19
C ILE A 169 -0.11 8.15 6.31
N ARG A 170 0.31 9.03 5.37
CA ARG A 170 1.64 9.66 5.40
C ARG A 170 1.91 10.47 6.68
N ARG A 171 0.86 10.94 7.35
CA ARG A 171 0.92 11.69 8.61
C ARG A 171 0.79 10.81 9.86
N GLY A 172 0.73 9.48 9.71
CA GLY A 172 0.53 8.55 10.82
C GLY A 172 -0.90 8.55 11.39
N ARG A 173 -1.88 9.07 10.63
CA ARG A 173 -3.29 9.24 11.05
C ARG A 173 -4.22 8.21 10.40
N ALA A 174 -3.73 6.98 10.16
CA ALA A 174 -4.42 6.00 9.31
C ALA A 174 -5.85 5.67 9.76
N ALA A 175 -6.09 5.50 11.07
CA ALA A 175 -7.42 5.21 11.61
C ALA A 175 -8.43 6.32 11.35
N ALA A 176 -8.13 7.54 11.78
CA ALA A 176 -8.99 8.69 11.55
C ALA A 176 -9.23 8.94 10.05
N ALA A 177 -8.19 8.82 9.23
CA ALA A 177 -8.31 9.00 7.79
C ALA A 177 -9.19 7.92 7.13
N LEU A 178 -9.17 6.68 7.62
CA LEU A 178 -10.02 5.61 7.09
C LEU A 178 -11.48 5.85 7.45
N VAL A 179 -11.77 6.29 8.68
CA VAL A 179 -13.13 6.71 9.10
C VAL A 179 -13.65 7.84 8.22
N GLU A 180 -12.84 8.88 8.00
CA GLU A 180 -13.18 9.99 7.09
C GLU A 180 -13.46 9.47 5.67
N ALA A 181 -12.63 8.58 5.15
CA ALA A 181 -12.78 8.02 3.81
C ALA A 181 -14.04 7.14 3.66
N ILE A 182 -14.40 6.34 4.66
CA ILE A 182 -15.62 5.53 4.64
C ILE A 182 -16.86 6.43 4.62
N ALA A 183 -16.88 7.47 5.44
CA ALA A 183 -17.98 8.43 5.44
C ALA A 183 -18.11 9.14 4.08
N GLU A 184 -16.99 9.50 3.46
CA GLU A 184 -16.96 10.09 2.11
C GLU A 184 -17.41 9.09 1.02
N VAL A 185 -17.04 7.81 1.13
CA VAL A 185 -17.53 6.75 0.22
C VAL A 185 -19.03 6.64 0.34
N GLY A 186 -19.58 6.50 1.56
CA GLY A 186 -21.02 6.41 1.77
C GLY A 186 -21.78 7.62 1.21
N ALA A 187 -21.26 8.83 1.43
CA ALA A 187 -21.86 10.05 0.88
C ALA A 187 -21.81 10.10 -0.66
N LEU A 188 -20.72 9.62 -1.27
CA LEU A 188 -20.60 9.52 -2.73
C LEU A 188 -21.58 8.49 -3.30
N LEU A 189 -21.73 7.33 -2.65
CA LEU A 189 -22.68 6.30 -3.09
C LEU A 189 -24.13 6.80 -3.00
N GLU A 190 -24.47 7.52 -1.93
CA GLU A 190 -25.76 8.21 -1.76
C GLU A 190 -25.98 9.26 -2.87
N GLU A 191 -24.98 10.10 -3.17
CA GLU A 191 -25.03 11.10 -4.25
C GLU A 191 -25.25 10.45 -5.62
N LYS A 192 -24.62 9.30 -5.87
CA LYS A 192 -24.69 8.56 -7.13
C LYS A 192 -25.93 7.66 -7.24
N GLN A 193 -26.84 7.73 -6.27
CA GLN A 193 -28.13 7.04 -6.25
C GLN A 193 -28.04 5.51 -6.16
N VAL A 194 -27.09 5.00 -5.37
CA VAL A 194 -27.03 3.58 -4.99
C VAL A 194 -28.12 3.30 -3.94
N GLU A 195 -29.36 3.19 -4.41
CA GLU A 195 -30.57 3.18 -3.58
C GLU A 195 -30.75 1.89 -2.75
N ILE A 196 -31.03 2.07 -1.45
CA ILE A 196 -31.46 0.99 -0.55
C ILE A 196 -32.78 0.39 -1.02
N ARG A 197 -32.83 -0.94 -1.12
CA ARG A 197 -34.06 -1.66 -1.39
C ARG A 197 -34.89 -1.90 -0.13
N PRO A 198 -36.22 -2.01 -0.22
CA PRO A 198 -37.06 -2.31 0.95
C PRO A 198 -36.75 -3.65 1.63
N ASP A 199 -36.18 -4.60 0.89
CA ASP A 199 -35.77 -5.94 1.34
C ASP A 199 -34.25 -6.09 1.44
N ASP A 200 -33.52 -4.96 1.51
CA ASP A 200 -32.07 -4.93 1.67
C ASP A 200 -31.68 -5.50 3.04
N ILE A 201 -30.61 -6.29 3.03
CA ILE A 201 -30.01 -6.89 4.22
C ILE A 201 -28.52 -6.59 4.19
N ASP A 202 -27.91 -6.50 5.36
CA ASP A 202 -26.45 -6.45 5.50
C ASP A 202 -25.84 -7.77 4.98
N GLU A 203 -25.19 -7.71 3.81
CA GLU A 203 -24.63 -8.87 3.10
C GLU A 203 -23.15 -9.12 3.44
N LEU A 204 -22.39 -8.08 3.83
CA LEU A 204 -20.95 -8.17 4.08
C LEU A 204 -20.56 -7.57 5.43
N SER A 205 -19.67 -8.26 6.16
CA SER A 205 -19.24 -7.73 7.46
C SER A 205 -18.49 -6.38 7.37
N ASP A 206 -18.96 -5.44 8.19
CA ASP A 206 -18.38 -4.13 8.54
C ASP A 206 -16.97 -4.16 9.18
N GLU A 207 -16.49 -5.34 9.58
CA GLU A 207 -15.25 -5.45 10.36
C GLU A 207 -14.02 -5.08 9.53
N LEU A 208 -13.10 -4.34 10.16
CA LEU A 208 -11.81 -4.03 9.57
C LEU A 208 -11.01 -5.31 9.35
N ARG A 209 -10.78 -5.65 8.08
CA ARG A 209 -9.94 -6.78 7.68
C ARG A 209 -8.49 -6.35 7.72
N ILE A 210 -7.65 -7.03 8.51
CA ILE A 210 -6.22 -6.75 8.61
C ILE A 210 -5.44 -8.02 8.27
N ARG A 211 -4.57 -7.95 7.27
CA ARG A 211 -3.61 -9.02 6.98
C ARG A 211 -2.17 -8.58 7.19
N ASN A 212 -1.45 -9.43 7.92
CA ASN A 212 -0.01 -9.31 8.12
C ASN A 212 0.66 -10.31 7.16
N GLU A 213 1.22 -9.80 6.07
CA GLU A 213 2.05 -10.54 5.11
C GLU A 213 3.52 -10.10 5.20
#